data_AF-A0A8T4BY52-F1
#
_entry.id   AF-A0A8T4BY52-F1
#
_cell.length_a   1.000
_cell.length_b   1.000
_cell.length_c   1.000
_cell.angle_alpha   90.00
_cell.angle_beta   90.00
_cell.angle_gamma   90.00
#
_symmetry.space_group_name_H-M   'P 1'
#
loop_
_entity.id
_entity.type
_entity.pdbx_description
1 polymer ?
#
loop_
_entity_poly.entity_id
_entity_poly.type
_entity_poly.pdbx_seq_one_letter_code
_entity_poly.pdbx_strand_id
1 'polypeptide(L)' 'MPHCASVEIMRKDPLEILERIFQELEKGKPFSLNELSQRTKLHHVTVRRYVKVIEMVRGEPEVEVIKTRHSIIVRVKR' A
#
# COMPACT_ATOMS: atom_id res chain seq x y z
N MET A 1 19.88 20.65 -7.49
CA MET A 1 19.37 19.27 -7.56
C MET A 1 18.84 18.91 -6.18
N PRO A 2 17.54 18.65 -5.96
CA PRO A 2 17.06 18.35 -4.63
C PRO A 2 17.45 16.91 -4.24
N HIS A 3 17.86 16.80 -2.98
CA HIS A 3 18.31 15.61 -2.28
C HIS A 3 17.47 14.37 -2.59
N CYS A 4 18.10 13.37 -3.20
CA CYS A 4 17.66 11.98 -3.02
C CYS A 4 18.04 11.60 -1.59
N ALA A 5 17.11 11.80 -0.65
CA ALA A 5 17.22 11.21 0.67
C ALA A 5 17.38 9.71 0.50
N SER A 6 18.49 9.18 1.00
CA SER A 6 18.82 7.78 1.07
C SER A 6 17.60 6.98 1.53
N VAL A 7 16.94 6.30 0.59
CA VAL A 7 15.93 5.31 0.91
C VAL A 7 16.73 4.14 1.48
N GLU A 8 16.91 4.11 2.80
CA GLU A 8 17.38 2.92 3.50
C GLU A 8 16.51 1.76 3.05
N ILE A 9 17.09 0.84 2.28
CA ILE A 9 16.54 -0.48 2.04
C ILE A 9 16.74 -1.25 3.34
N MET A 10 16.06 -0.82 4.41
CA MET A 10 15.78 -1.73 5.51
C MET A 10 15.06 -2.90 4.86
N ARG A 11 15.64 -4.09 4.97
CA ARG A 11 14.93 -5.35 4.76
C ARG A 11 13.85 -5.45 5.84
N LYS A 12 12.82 -4.60 5.74
CA LYS A 12 11.64 -4.68 6.60
C LYS A 12 11.04 -6.04 6.36
N ASP A 13 10.69 -6.71 7.44
CA ASP A 13 10.09 -8.03 7.38
C ASP A 13 8.82 -7.95 6.49
N PRO A 14 8.63 -8.90 5.55
CA PRO A 14 7.45 -8.93 4.70
C PRO A 14 6.12 -8.85 5.46
N LEU A 15 6.04 -9.44 6.65
CA LEU A 15 4.87 -9.40 7.52
C LEU A 15 4.67 -8.00 8.11
N GLU A 16 5.75 -7.34 8.53
CA GLU A 16 5.68 -5.96 9.05
C GLU A 16 5.22 -4.97 7.97
N ILE A 17 5.66 -5.19 6.72
CA ILE A 17 5.19 -4.41 5.56
C ILE A 17 3.69 -4.59 5.36
N LEU A 18 3.21 -5.84 5.41
CA LEU A 18 1.79 -6.16 5.29
C LEU A 18 0.99 -5.51 6.42
N GLU A 19 1.43 -5.66 7.67
CA GLU A 19 0.77 -5.12 8.84
C GLU A 19 0.62 -3.60 8.76
N ARG A 20 1.68 -2.88 8.39
CA ARG A 20 1.62 -1.43 8.18
C ARG A 20 0.64 -1.02 7.08
N ILE A 21 0.57 -1.77 5.99
CA ILE A 21 -0.40 -1.52 4.91
C ILE A 21 -1.82 -1.78 5.42
N PHE A 22 -2.04 -2.88 6.14
CA PHE A 22 -3.34 -3.22 6.72
C PHE A 22 -3.82 -2.16 7.72
N GLN A 23 -2.96 -1.72 8.63
CA GLN A 23 -3.31 -0.67 9.59
C GLN A 23 -3.77 0.63 8.92
N GLU A 24 -3.20 1.00 7.77
CA GLU A 24 -3.71 2.14 7.00
C GLU A 24 -5.06 1.81 6.34
N LEU A 25 -5.20 0.65 5.71
CA LEU A 25 -6.43 0.24 5.04
C LEU A 25 -7.62 0.07 5.99
N GLU A 26 -7.40 -0.39 7.22
CA GLU A 26 -8.44 -0.55 8.25
C GLU A 26 -9.01 0.79 8.76
N LYS A 27 -8.32 1.91 8.51
CA LYS A 27 -8.86 3.25 8.80
C LYS A 27 -10.09 3.59 7.96
N GLY A 28 -10.44 2.77 6.98
CA GLY A 28 -11.68 2.87 6.19
C GLY A 28 -11.69 4.03 5.19
N LYS A 29 -10.56 4.73 5.03
CA LYS A 29 -10.41 5.77 4.01
C LYS A 29 -9.92 5.15 2.71
N PRO A 30 -10.40 5.57 1.54
CA PRO A 30 -9.79 5.20 0.28
C PRO A 30 -8.39 5.84 0.19
N PHE A 31 -7.40 5.08 -0.26
CA PHE A 31 -6.03 5.57 -0.44
C PHE A 31 -5.55 5.33 -1.86
N SER A 32 -4.87 6.30 -2.45
CA SER A 32 -4.04 6.04 -3.63
C SER A 32 -2.76 5.28 -3.24
N LEU A 33 -2.15 4.53 -4.17
CA LEU A 33 -0.84 3.90 -3.94
C LEU A 33 0.24 4.90 -3.51
N ASN A 34 0.17 6.15 -4.00
CA ASN A 34 1.11 7.20 -3.64
C ASN A 34 0.89 7.65 -2.19
N GLU A 35 -0.36 7.82 -1.75
CA GLU A 35 -0.66 8.14 -0.36
C GLU A 35 -0.28 7.00 0.59
N LEU A 36 -0.56 5.74 0.21
CA LEU A 36 -0.13 4.56 0.94
C LEU A 36 1.40 4.50 1.04
N SER A 37 2.12 4.79 -0.06
CA SER A 37 3.58 4.85 -0.10
C SER A 37 4.14 5.90 0.85
N GLN A 38 3.56 7.10 0.87
CA GLN A 38 3.97 8.18 1.77
C GLN A 38 3.71 7.83 3.24
N ARG A 39 2.55 7.26 3.56
CA ARG A 39 2.16 6.92 4.93
C ARG A 39 2.96 5.75 5.49
N THR A 40 3.19 4.72 4.68
CA THR A 40 3.95 3.52 5.09
C THR A 40 5.46 3.73 5.00
N LYS A 41 5.92 4.83 4.40
CA LYS A 41 7.32 5.09 4.05
C LYS A 41 7.93 3.93 3.27
N LEU A 42 7.14 3.38 2.34
CA LEU A 42 7.54 2.28 1.44
C LEU A 42 7.55 2.79 0.02
N HIS A 43 8.45 2.28 -0.80
CA HIS A 43 8.49 2.63 -2.22
C HIS A 43 7.20 2.18 -2.93
N HIS A 44 6.71 2.98 -3.89
CA HIS A 44 5.43 2.72 -4.57
C HIS A 44 5.38 1.31 -5.20
N VAL A 45 6.51 0.81 -5.71
CA VAL A 45 6.63 -0.53 -6.31
C VAL A 45 6.37 -1.61 -5.26
N THR A 46 6.89 -1.42 -4.05
CA THR A 46 6.71 -2.35 -2.92
C THR A 46 5.24 -2.38 -2.53
N VAL A 47 4.64 -1.23 -2.27
CA VAL A 47 3.21 -1.12 -1.94
C VAL A 47 2.35 -1.79 -3.01
N ARG A 48 2.63 -1.56 -4.30
CA ARG A 48 1.89 -2.17 -5.41
C ARG A 48 1.98 -3.70 -5.39
N ARG A 49 3.14 -4.28 -5.08
CA ARG A 49 3.31 -5.74 -4.99
C ARG A 49 2.50 -6.30 -3.82
N TYR A 50 2.58 -5.67 -2.65
CA TYR A 50 1.87 -6.14 -1.47
C TYR A 50 0.35 -5.95 -1.57
N VAL A 51 -0.14 -4.88 -2.18
CA VAL A 51 -1.57 -4.70 -2.45
C VAL A 51 -2.11 -5.82 -3.34
N LYS A 52 -1.36 -6.24 -4.36
CA LYS A 52 -1.73 -7.42 -5.18
C LYS A 52 -1.76 -8.71 -4.36
N VAL A 53 -0.80 -8.91 -3.47
CA VAL A 53 -0.81 -10.08 -2.57
C VAL A 53 -2.05 -10.06 -1.67
N ILE A 54 -2.40 -8.89 -1.12
CA ILE A 54 -3.60 -8.71 -0.31
C ILE A 54 -4.86 -9.01 -1.14
N GLU A 55 -4.95 -8.50 -2.38
CA GLU A 55 -6.05 -8.77 -3.31
C GLU A 55 -6.18 -10.28 -3.62
N MET A 56 -5.07 -11.00 -3.74
CA MET A 56 -5.07 -12.45 -4.03
C MET A 56 -5.44 -13.30 -2.81
N VAL A 57 -5.07 -12.87 -1.61
CA VAL A 57 -5.21 -13.67 -0.38
C VAL A 57 -6.52 -13.39 0.34
N ARG A 58 -7.03 -12.16 0.28
CA ARG A 58 -8.18 -11.74 1.09
C ARG A 58 -9.48 -12.05 0.36
N GLY A 59 -10.26 -12.99 0.91
CA GLY A 59 -11.63 -13.30 0.46
C GLY A 59 -12.65 -12.26 0.96
N GLU A 60 -12.57 -11.87 2.25
CA GLU A 60 -13.38 -10.82 2.88
C GLU A 60 -12.61 -10.14 4.03
N PRO A 61 -12.83 -8.85 4.34
CA PRO A 61 -13.59 -7.88 3.57
C PRO A 61 -12.94 -7.56 2.21
N GLU A 62 -13.76 -7.43 1.16
CA GLU A 62 -13.32 -7.15 -0.21
C GLU A 62 -12.42 -5.91 -0.26
N VAL A 63 -11.18 -6.10 -0.70
CA VAL A 63 -10.29 -4.98 -1.03
C VAL A 63 -10.59 -4.60 -2.46
N GLU A 64 -11.25 -3.46 -2.65
CA GLU A 64 -11.54 -2.96 -3.98
C GLU A 64 -10.42 -2.04 -4.46
N VAL A 65 -9.82 -2.46 -5.58
CA VAL A 65 -8.73 -1.76 -6.23
C VAL A 65 -9.25 -1.06 -7.49
N ILE A 66 -9.55 0.23 -7.37
CA ILE A 66 -10.02 1.06 -8.47
C ILE A 66 -8.81 1.60 -9.24
N LYS A 67 -8.60 1.07 -10.45
CA LYS A 67 -7.54 1.54 -11.36
C LYS A 67 -8.07 2.69 -12.21
N THR A 68 -7.48 3.86 -12.07
CA THR A 68 -7.74 5.01 -12.95
C THR A 68 -6.57 5.20 -13.92
N ARG A 69 -6.72 6.12 -14.89
CA ARG A 69 -5.67 6.42 -15.88
C ARG A 69 -4.34 6.86 -15.24
N HIS A 70 -4.38 7.42 -14.03
CA HIS A 70 -3.20 8.01 -13.36
C HIS A 70 -2.94 7.46 -11.96
N SER A 71 -3.89 6.74 -11.36
CA SER A 71 -3.80 6.32 -9.96
C SER A 71 -4.42 4.94 -9.75
N ILE A 72 -4.00 4.28 -8.69
CA ILE A 72 -4.65 3.07 -8.19
C ILE A 72 -5.15 3.41 -6.78
N ILE A 73 -6.47 3.36 -6.59
CA ILE A 73 -7.15 3.63 -5.32
C ILE A 73 -7.49 2.28 -4.68
N VAL A 74 -7.19 2.13 -3.41
CA VAL A 74 -7.46 0.93 -2.61
C VAL A 74 -8.46 1.30 -1.52
N ARG A 75 -9.57 0.56 -1.44
CA ARG A 75 -10.58 0.67 -0.37
C ARG A 75 -10.91 -0.71 0.19
N VAL A 76 -11.27 -0.78 1.47
CA VAL A 76 -11.82 -2.00 2.09
C VAL A 76 -13.33 -1.83 2.20
N LYS A 77 -14.12 -2.71 1.56
CA LYS A 77 -15.58 -2.75 1.77
C LYS A 77 -15.86 -3.35 3.15
N ARG A 78 -16.77 -2.75 3.92
CA ARG A 78 -17.27 -3.37 5.16
C ARG A 78 -18.49 -4.20 4.88
#